data_AF-A0A0B2UW80-F1
#
_entry.id   AF-A0A0B2UW80-F1
#
_cell.length_a   1.000
_cell.length_b   1.000
_cell.length_c   1.000
_cell.angle_alpha   90.00
_cell.angle_beta   90.00
_cell.angle_gamma   90.00
#
_symmetry.space_group_name_H-M   'P 1'
#
loop_
_entity.id
_entity.type
_entity.pdbx_description
1 polymer ?
#
loop_
_entity_poly.entity_id
_entity_poly.type
_entity_poly.pdbx_seq_one_letter_code
_entity_poly.pdbx_strand_id
1 'polypeptide(L)'
;MPRRCLPVPEVPGKRTYEVLTDGPIAIWHFIANGGNRQKKRFAFQIYRETVPMCFVTMNHQSCVVAQSEVPVFVPENMRVVVEGSGVKLYLGANCEIRDGHNKKITVRTSSSVTVPSDNIIVIFCADMSDFGDILEMIATNGMEVYCAGRNYITVKSDDTIIVSL
;
A
#
# COMPACT_ATOMS: atom_id res chain seq x y z
N MET A 1 24.67 -13.72 11.24
CA MET A 1 24.02 -13.36 9.95
C MET A 1 23.26 -14.59 9.46
N PRO A 2 22.00 -14.51 8.98
CA PRO A 2 21.61 -13.58 7.89
C PRO A 2 20.23 -12.87 8.02
N ARG A 3 20.15 -11.73 7.28
CA ARG A 3 19.03 -11.14 6.52
C ARG A 3 17.89 -10.41 7.25
N ARG A 4 17.98 -9.07 7.11
CA ARG A 4 17.04 -7.99 7.45
C ARG A 4 15.64 -8.20 6.86
N CYS A 5 14.62 -7.85 7.64
CA CYS A 5 13.25 -7.59 7.18
C CYS A 5 13.20 -6.35 6.26
N LEU A 6 12.32 -6.45 5.26
CA LEU A 6 11.84 -5.47 4.26
C LEU A 6 12.54 -4.11 4.15
N PRO A 7 13.70 -4.02 3.49
CA PRO A 7 14.11 -2.76 2.87
C PRO A 7 13.15 -2.44 1.71
N VAL A 8 12.58 -1.24 1.72
CA VAL A 8 11.88 -0.65 0.57
C VAL A 8 12.75 -0.86 -0.67
N PRO A 9 12.21 -1.30 -1.82
CA PRO A 9 12.98 -1.34 -3.05
C PRO A 9 13.46 0.09 -3.38
N GLU A 10 14.73 0.41 -3.09
CA GLU A 10 15.35 1.63 -3.59
C GLU A 10 15.24 1.61 -5.11
N VAL A 11 14.77 2.70 -5.74
CA VAL A 11 14.53 2.75 -7.20
C VAL A 11 15.82 2.43 -7.99
N PRO A 12 15.98 1.25 -8.64
CA PRO A 12 17.23 0.90 -9.29
C PRO A 12 17.01 0.56 -10.77
N GLY A 13 17.44 1.48 -11.64
CA GLY A 13 17.92 1.13 -12.98
C GLY A 13 16.89 0.65 -14.02
N LYS A 14 17.39 0.01 -15.07
CA LYS A 14 16.73 -0.20 -16.39
C LYS A 14 15.47 -1.09 -16.39
N ARG A 15 14.98 -1.55 -15.24
CA ARG A 15 13.85 -2.52 -15.13
C ARG A 15 12.75 -2.07 -14.17
N THR A 16 12.75 -0.78 -13.84
CA THR A 16 11.64 -0.10 -13.18
C THR A 16 10.97 0.85 -14.17
N TYR A 17 9.66 0.98 -14.08
CA TYR A 17 8.89 1.88 -14.92
C TYR A 17 7.95 2.68 -14.03
N GLU A 18 7.87 3.98 -14.27
CA GLU A 18 6.87 4.83 -13.63
C GLU A 18 5.50 4.43 -14.17
N VAL A 19 4.56 4.17 -13.26
CA VAL A 19 3.16 3.88 -13.59
C VAL A 19 2.36 5.18 -13.58
N LEU A 20 2.50 5.95 -12.51
CA LEU A 20 1.79 7.20 -12.29
C LEU A 20 2.50 8.00 -11.19
N THR A 21 2.65 9.31 -11.41
CA THR A 21 3.15 10.24 -10.40
C THR A 21 2.24 11.45 -10.35
N ASP A 22 1.75 11.81 -9.15
CA ASP A 22 0.99 13.05 -8.92
C ASP A 22 1.25 13.57 -7.49
N GLY A 23 1.78 14.79 -7.39
CA GLY A 23 2.08 15.45 -6.12
C GLY A 23 3.02 14.64 -5.22
N PRO A 24 2.64 14.33 -3.96
CA PRO A 24 3.50 13.62 -3.02
C PRO A 24 3.54 12.11 -3.25
N ILE A 25 2.90 11.58 -4.31
CA ILE A 25 2.76 10.14 -4.56
C ILE A 25 3.39 9.79 -5.90
N ALA A 26 4.24 8.76 -5.91
CA ALA A 26 4.81 8.16 -7.10
C ALA A 26 4.65 6.63 -7.07
N ILE A 27 4.11 6.04 -8.14
CA ILE A 27 3.81 4.61 -8.24
C ILE A 27 4.71 4.00 -9.30
N TRP A 28 5.46 2.96 -8.94
CA TRP A 28 6.47 2.34 -9.80
C TRP A 28 6.27 0.83 -9.90
N HIS A 29 6.50 0.28 -11.09
CA HIS A 29 6.48 -1.16 -11.35
C HIS A 29 7.90 -1.70 -11.49
N PHE A 30 8.25 -2.70 -10.67
CA PHE A 30 9.54 -3.38 -10.66
C PHE A 30 9.42 -4.73 -11.38
N ILE A 31 10.09 -4.91 -12.53
CA ILE A 31 9.94 -6.11 -13.37
C ILE A 31 11.05 -7.13 -13.14
N ALA A 32 10.68 -8.43 -13.07
CA ALA A 32 11.58 -9.56 -12.97
C ALA A 32 12.51 -9.76 -14.19
N ASN A 33 13.67 -10.37 -13.98
CA ASN A 33 14.57 -10.78 -15.06
C ASN A 33 13.99 -11.96 -15.87
N GLY A 34 13.37 -11.67 -17.02
CA GLY A 34 13.36 -12.60 -18.17
C GLY A 34 12.32 -13.73 -18.21
N GLY A 35 11.30 -13.76 -17.35
CA GLY A 35 10.25 -14.80 -17.38
C GLY A 35 8.86 -14.22 -17.61
N ASN A 36 8.27 -14.49 -18.78
CA ASN A 36 6.89 -14.22 -19.18
C ASN A 36 6.32 -12.81 -18.89
N ARG A 37 6.32 -11.97 -19.94
CA ARG A 37 5.38 -10.86 -20.14
C ARG A 37 3.94 -11.38 -20.27
N GLN A 38 3.41 -12.14 -19.32
CA GLN A 38 1.95 -12.12 -19.19
C GLN A 38 1.59 -10.67 -18.86
N LYS A 39 0.73 -10.06 -19.68
CA LYS A 39 0.23 -8.69 -19.48
C LYS A 39 -0.59 -8.68 -18.19
N LYS A 40 0.07 -8.66 -17.05
CA LYS A 40 -0.57 -8.46 -15.75
C LYS A 40 -1.27 -7.11 -15.79
N ARG A 41 -2.52 -7.09 -15.39
CA ARG A 41 -3.37 -5.91 -15.45
C ARG A 41 -3.31 -5.19 -14.12
N PHE A 42 -3.13 -3.90 -14.20
CA PHE A 42 -3.23 -3.01 -13.06
C PHE A 42 -3.74 -1.65 -13.52
N ALA A 43 -4.43 -0.97 -12.61
CA ALA A 43 -4.96 0.37 -12.79
C ALA A 43 -4.82 1.12 -11.46
N PHE A 44 -4.36 2.36 -11.55
CA PHE A 44 -4.21 3.25 -10.41
C PHE A 44 -4.84 4.59 -10.73
N GLN A 45 -5.47 5.17 -9.72
CA GLN A 45 -5.97 6.53 -9.80
C GLN A 45 -5.62 7.25 -8.51
N ILE A 46 -5.00 8.43 -8.65
CA ILE A 46 -4.70 9.31 -7.54
C ILE A 46 -5.81 10.38 -7.49
N TYR A 47 -6.50 10.44 -6.36
CA TYR A 47 -7.48 11.46 -6.04
C TYR A 47 -6.88 12.39 -5.00
N ARG A 48 -6.93 13.69 -5.26
CA ARG A 48 -6.57 14.72 -4.28
C ARG A 48 -7.82 15.52 -3.97
N GLU A 49 -8.39 15.29 -2.78
CA GLU A 49 -9.45 16.16 -2.30
C GLU A 49 -8.80 17.46 -1.81
N THR A 50 -8.90 18.49 -2.64
CA THR A 50 -8.67 19.86 -2.20
C THR A 50 -9.92 20.30 -1.48
N VAL A 51 -9.90 20.32 -0.14
CA VAL A 51 -10.95 20.98 0.62
C VAL A 51 -10.98 22.46 0.20
N PRO A 52 -12.07 22.97 -0.40
CA PRO A 52 -12.11 24.34 -0.90
C PRO A 52 -12.05 25.35 0.25
N MET A 53 -11.38 26.47 0.00
CA MET A 53 -11.25 27.61 0.91
C MET A 53 -12.61 28.13 1.39
N CYS A 54 -13.06 27.71 2.56
CA CYS A 54 -13.91 28.48 3.47
C CYS A 54 -13.75 27.85 4.85
N PHE A 55 -12.77 28.35 5.61
CA PHE A 55 -12.63 28.26 7.06
C PHE A 55 -13.16 26.96 7.74
N VAL A 56 -12.20 26.21 8.30
CA VAL A 56 -12.39 25.19 9.36
C VAL A 56 -12.70 23.75 8.90
N THR A 57 -11.80 23.08 8.18
CA THR A 57 -11.49 21.65 8.39
C THR A 57 -10.05 21.34 7.95
N MET A 58 -9.37 20.48 8.74
CA MET A 58 -7.97 20.68 9.11
C MET A 58 -6.89 19.92 8.32
N ASN A 59 -7.22 18.99 7.43
CA ASN A 59 -6.22 18.08 6.82
C ASN A 59 -6.57 17.82 5.34
N HIS A 60 -5.63 17.94 4.39
CA HIS A 60 -5.89 17.45 3.02
C HIS A 60 -5.84 15.92 3.01
N GLN A 61 -6.61 15.32 2.09
CA GLN A 61 -6.63 13.88 1.89
C GLN A 61 -6.24 13.57 0.45
N SER A 62 -5.17 12.78 0.31
CA SER A 62 -4.80 12.17 -0.97
C SER A 62 -5.05 10.67 -0.90
N CYS A 63 -5.75 10.16 -1.90
CA CYS A 63 -6.18 8.76 -1.97
C CYS A 63 -5.64 8.10 -3.24
N VAL A 64 -5.19 6.86 -3.13
CA VAL A 64 -4.80 6.01 -4.25
C VAL A 64 -5.80 4.88 -4.36
N VAL A 65 -6.65 4.90 -5.38
CA VAL A 65 -7.50 3.75 -5.71
C VAL A 65 -6.67 2.81 -6.58
N ALA A 66 -6.47 1.59 -6.10
CA ALA A 66 -5.63 0.60 -6.75
C ALA A 66 -6.43 -0.66 -7.09
N GLN A 67 -6.21 -1.20 -8.28
CA GLN A 67 -6.66 -2.53 -8.73
C GLN A 67 -5.47 -3.18 -9.43
N SER A 68 -5.02 -4.35 -8.97
CA SER A 68 -3.78 -4.94 -9.49
C SER A 68 -3.73 -6.46 -9.37
N GLU A 69 -3.36 -7.13 -10.45
CA GLU A 69 -2.94 -8.55 -10.48
C GLU A 69 -1.46 -8.72 -10.06
N VAL A 70 -0.74 -7.61 -9.91
CA VAL A 70 0.63 -7.54 -9.41
C VAL A 70 0.56 -7.20 -7.91
N PRO A 71 1.33 -7.88 -7.04
CA PRO A 71 1.48 -7.47 -5.66
C PRO A 71 1.78 -5.98 -5.52
N VAL A 72 1.14 -5.31 -4.55
CA VAL A 72 1.35 -3.90 -4.26
C VAL A 72 2.01 -3.75 -2.90
N PHE A 73 3.11 -3.01 -2.83
CA PHE A 73 3.79 -2.60 -1.61
C PHE A 73 3.35 -1.21 -1.20
N VAL A 74 2.90 -1.09 0.04
CA VAL A 74 2.44 0.14 0.68
C VAL A 74 3.46 0.55 1.73
N PRO A 75 3.98 1.78 1.67
CA PRO A 75 4.95 2.29 2.62
C PRO A 75 4.32 2.49 4.00
N GLU A 76 5.16 2.70 5.00
CA GLU A 76 4.72 2.90 6.38
C GLU A 76 3.88 4.17 6.55
N ASN A 77 3.14 4.28 7.65
CA ASN A 77 2.33 5.45 8.03
C ASN A 77 1.17 5.81 7.06
N MET A 78 0.97 5.04 6.00
CA MET A 78 -0.17 5.22 5.09
C MET A 78 -1.41 4.49 5.64
N ARG A 79 -2.60 5.08 5.43
CA ARG A 79 -3.88 4.39 5.69
C ARG A 79 -4.17 3.42 4.54
N VAL A 80 -4.74 2.27 4.86
CA VAL A 80 -5.16 1.27 3.87
C VAL A 80 -6.62 0.92 4.13
N VAL A 81 -7.46 1.02 3.10
CA VAL A 81 -8.86 0.61 3.15
C VAL A 81 -9.04 -0.56 2.20
N VAL A 82 -9.46 -1.70 2.74
CA VAL A 82 -9.81 -2.87 1.94
C VAL A 82 -11.30 -2.83 1.65
N GLU A 83 -11.65 -2.44 0.43
CA GLU A 83 -13.03 -2.42 -0.04
C GLU A 83 -13.39 -3.62 -0.90
N GLY A 84 -12.41 -4.18 -1.61
CA GLY A 84 -12.63 -5.30 -2.52
C GLY A 84 -12.72 -6.66 -1.85
N SER A 85 -13.40 -7.59 -2.51
CA SER A 85 -13.49 -8.99 -2.14
C SER A 85 -12.21 -9.77 -2.47
N GLY A 86 -11.86 -10.76 -1.67
CA GLY A 86 -10.75 -11.69 -1.92
C GLY A 86 -9.36 -11.03 -1.85
N VAL A 87 -9.24 -9.93 -1.10
CA VAL A 87 -7.96 -9.25 -0.89
C VAL A 87 -7.12 -10.03 0.13
N LYS A 88 -5.82 -10.17 -0.16
CA LYS A 88 -4.83 -10.71 0.79
C LYS A 88 -3.96 -9.58 1.32
N LEU A 89 -3.96 -9.42 2.64
CA LEU A 89 -3.15 -8.46 3.36
C LEU A 89 -1.95 -9.14 4.03
N TYR A 90 -0.75 -8.71 3.68
CA TYR A 90 0.50 -9.09 4.32
C TYR A 90 0.96 -7.92 5.19
N LEU A 91 0.99 -8.11 6.51
CA LEU A 91 1.13 -7.02 7.47
C LEU A 91 2.50 -7.03 8.16
N GLY A 92 3.29 -5.98 7.93
CA GLY A 92 4.47 -5.68 8.71
C GLY A 92 4.16 -5.29 10.16
N ALA A 93 5.22 -5.06 10.94
CA ALA A 93 5.12 -4.81 12.37
C ALA A 93 4.29 -3.55 12.69
N ASN A 94 3.56 -3.61 13.81
CA ASN A 94 2.79 -2.49 14.36
C ASN A 94 1.66 -1.97 13.46
N CYS A 95 1.19 -2.75 12.48
CA CYS A 95 -0.05 -2.42 11.77
C CYS A 95 -1.24 -2.48 12.74
N GLU A 96 -2.12 -1.49 12.65
CA GLU A 96 -3.39 -1.46 13.37
C GLU A 96 -4.53 -1.77 12.41
N ILE A 97 -5.30 -2.81 12.70
CA ILE A 97 -6.46 -3.21 11.89
C ILE A 97 -7.74 -2.85 12.63
N ARG A 98 -8.66 -2.23 11.91
CA ARG A 98 -10.05 -2.01 12.32
C ARG A 98 -10.94 -2.78 11.36
N ASP A 99 -11.54 -3.83 11.87
CA ASP A 99 -12.54 -4.60 11.15
C ASP A 99 -13.92 -3.90 11.23
N GLY A 100 -14.81 -4.15 10.27
CA GLY A 100 -16.17 -3.59 10.19
C GLY A 100 -17.02 -3.87 11.45
N HIS A 101 -16.63 -4.87 12.23
CA HIS A 101 -17.20 -5.18 13.54
C HIS A 101 -16.55 -4.44 14.74
N ASN A 102 -15.79 -3.36 14.48
CA ASN A 102 -15.06 -2.56 15.49
C ASN A 102 -14.04 -3.35 16.33
N LYS A 103 -13.60 -4.52 15.85
CA LYS A 103 -12.52 -5.28 16.49
C LYS A 103 -11.19 -4.64 16.11
N LYS A 104 -10.48 -4.09 17.11
CA LYS A 104 -9.11 -3.56 16.93
C LYS A 104 -8.11 -4.70 17.09
N ILE A 105 -7.33 -4.98 16.06
CA ILE A 105 -6.23 -5.96 16.08
C ILE A 105 -4.94 -5.20 15.84
N THR A 106 -4.03 -5.22 16.79
CA THR A 106 -2.66 -4.70 16.58
C THR A 106 -1.75 -5.86 16.27
N VAL A 107 -1.16 -5.84 15.08
CA VAL A 107 -0.21 -6.87 14.65
C VAL A 107 1.13 -6.63 15.35
N ARG A 108 1.39 -7.44 16.37
CA ARG A 108 2.67 -7.48 17.09
C ARG A 108 3.50 -8.63 16.55
N THR A 109 4.07 -8.47 15.37
CA THR A 109 4.99 -9.48 14.84
C THR A 109 6.43 -8.99 14.86
N SER A 110 7.32 -9.94 15.17
CA SER A 110 8.78 -9.77 15.20
C SER A 110 9.46 -10.51 14.02
N SER A 111 8.68 -11.06 13.09
CA SER A 111 9.17 -11.97 12.06
C SER A 111 9.49 -11.26 10.74
N SER A 112 10.53 -11.76 10.07
CA SER A 112 10.97 -11.31 8.75
C SER A 112 10.15 -12.00 7.66
N VAL A 113 9.18 -11.30 7.06
CA VAL A 113 8.59 -11.78 5.80
C VAL A 113 9.27 -11.10 4.63
N THR A 114 9.49 -11.91 3.59
CA THR A 114 10.12 -11.52 2.33
C THR A 114 9.05 -10.99 1.38
N VAL A 115 9.10 -9.69 1.08
CA VAL A 115 8.33 -9.07 0.00
C VAL A 115 8.85 -9.64 -1.32
N PRO A 116 7.97 -9.89 -2.31
CA PRO A 116 8.41 -10.28 -3.64
C PRO A 116 9.48 -9.31 -4.16
N SER A 117 10.68 -9.84 -4.39
CA SER A 117 11.81 -9.04 -4.87
C SER A 117 11.66 -8.61 -6.34
N ASP A 118 10.68 -9.17 -7.02
CA ASP A 118 10.45 -9.03 -8.44
C ASP A 118 8.95 -9.07 -8.78
N ASN A 119 8.57 -8.34 -9.84
CA ASN A 119 7.19 -8.18 -10.28
C ASN A 119 6.27 -7.66 -9.17
N ILE A 120 6.62 -6.51 -8.63
CA ILE A 120 5.90 -5.81 -7.57
C ILE A 120 5.66 -4.35 -7.97
N ILE A 121 4.54 -3.80 -7.53
CA ILE A 121 4.25 -2.37 -7.64
C ILE A 121 4.53 -1.74 -6.29
N VAL A 122 5.28 -0.64 -6.29
CA VAL A 122 5.68 0.06 -5.08
C VAL A 122 5.07 1.45 -5.10
N ILE A 123 4.34 1.79 -4.04
CA ILE A 123 3.87 3.15 -3.80
C ILE A 123 4.97 3.86 -3.02
N PHE A 124 5.51 4.92 -3.58
CA PHE A 124 6.35 5.88 -2.88
C PHE A 124 5.50 7.08 -2.54
N CYS A 125 5.66 7.58 -1.32
CA CYS A 125 5.04 8.81 -0.92
C CYS A 125 5.95 9.62 0.01
N ALA A 126 5.79 10.95 -0.03
CA ALA A 126 6.35 11.81 1.00
C ALA A 126 5.74 11.50 2.36
N ASP A 127 6.47 11.78 3.44
CA ASP A 127 5.88 11.77 4.77
C ASP A 127 4.98 13.01 4.90
N MET A 128 3.68 12.77 4.80
CA MET A 128 2.67 13.83 4.83
C MET A 128 2.22 14.19 6.25
N SER A 129 2.73 13.48 7.28
CA SER A 129 2.39 13.76 8.68
C SER A 129 2.82 15.16 9.11
N ASP A 130 3.94 15.66 8.58
CA ASP A 130 4.44 17.01 8.81
C ASP A 130 3.53 18.11 8.25
N PHE A 131 2.68 17.77 7.28
CA PHE A 131 1.77 18.71 6.60
C PHE A 131 0.32 18.59 7.10
N GLY A 132 0.07 17.75 8.10
CA GLY A 132 -1.29 17.46 8.57
C GLY A 132 -2.11 16.69 7.54
N ASP A 133 -1.50 16.10 6.52
CA ASP A 133 -2.20 15.43 5.43
C ASP A 133 -2.31 13.93 5.66
N ILE A 134 -3.39 13.36 5.14
CA ILE A 134 -3.66 11.92 5.23
C ILE A 134 -3.49 11.29 3.85
N LEU A 135 -2.61 10.29 3.78
CA LEU A 135 -2.47 9.42 2.62
C LEU A 135 -3.22 8.12 2.86
N GLU A 136 -4.05 7.76 1.88
CA GLU A 136 -4.87 6.55 1.93
C GLU A 136 -4.73 5.74 0.64
N MET A 137 -4.68 4.42 0.75
CA MET A 137 -4.79 3.50 -0.38
C MET A 137 -6.09 2.72 -0.24
N ILE A 138 -6.87 2.67 -1.31
CA ILE A 138 -8.04 1.80 -1.43
C ILE A 138 -7.65 0.55 -2.24
N ALA A 139 -7.70 -0.60 -1.59
CA ALA A 139 -7.47 -1.90 -2.20
C ALA A 139 -8.80 -2.54 -2.66
N THR A 140 -8.82 -2.98 -3.90
CA THR A 140 -9.99 -3.54 -4.60
C THR A 140 -9.79 -5.04 -4.89
N ASN A 141 -10.72 -5.65 -5.64
CA ASN A 141 -10.92 -7.10 -5.66
C ASN A 141 -9.67 -7.91 -6.03
N GLY A 142 -9.42 -9.00 -5.30
CA GLY A 142 -8.41 -10.00 -5.63
C GLY A 142 -6.96 -9.54 -5.51
N MET A 143 -6.70 -8.40 -4.86
CA MET A 143 -5.36 -7.84 -4.73
C MET A 143 -4.53 -8.55 -3.65
N GLU A 144 -3.22 -8.58 -3.88
CA GLU A 144 -2.23 -8.92 -2.85
C GLU A 144 -1.50 -7.64 -2.41
N VAL A 145 -1.65 -7.26 -1.14
CA VAL A 145 -1.15 -5.99 -0.60
C VAL A 145 -0.18 -6.26 0.54
N TYR A 146 1.01 -5.68 0.44
CA TYR A 146 2.09 -5.77 1.42
C TYR A 146 2.24 -4.43 2.12
N CYS A 147 1.89 -4.38 3.40
CA CYS A 147 2.01 -3.19 4.23
C CYS A 147 3.35 -3.22 4.98
N ALA A 148 4.17 -2.19 4.80
CA ALA A 148 5.51 -2.11 5.38
C ALA A 148 5.51 -2.19 6.91
N GLY A 149 4.49 -1.63 7.56
CA GLY A 149 4.38 -1.55 9.02
C GLY A 149 3.84 -0.19 9.47
N ARG A 150 3.37 -0.11 10.72
CA ARG A 150 2.76 1.12 11.28
C ARG A 150 1.58 1.67 10.46
N ASN A 151 0.99 0.85 9.59
CA ASN A 151 -0.15 1.24 8.77
C ASN A 151 -1.45 1.13 9.57
N TYR A 152 -2.38 2.05 9.31
CA TYR A 152 -3.74 1.98 9.83
C TYR A 152 -4.65 1.38 8.77
N ILE A 153 -5.22 0.23 9.05
CA ILE A 153 -5.91 -0.61 8.07
C ILE A 153 -7.38 -0.73 8.46
N THR A 154 -8.28 -0.36 7.55
CA THR A 154 -9.72 -0.58 7.70
C THR A 154 -10.14 -1.68 6.74
N VAL A 155 -10.71 -2.76 7.27
CA VAL A 155 -11.21 -3.87 6.47
C VAL A 155 -12.73 -3.75 6.39
N LYS A 156 -13.27 -3.59 5.17
CA LYS A 156 -14.71 -3.53 4.91
C LYS A 156 -15.26 -4.82 4.30
N SER A 157 -14.40 -5.68 3.76
CA SER A 157 -14.80 -6.97 3.17
C SER A 157 -14.49 -8.14 4.11
N ASP A 158 -15.51 -8.94 4.44
CA ASP A 158 -15.43 -10.04 5.41
C ASP A 158 -14.55 -11.22 4.92
N ASP A 159 -14.32 -11.33 3.61
CA ASP A 159 -13.51 -12.38 2.98
C ASP A 159 -12.02 -12.01 2.85
N THR A 160 -11.59 -10.92 3.48
CA THR A 160 -10.20 -10.46 3.47
C THR A 160 -9.31 -11.44 4.24
N ILE A 161 -8.28 -11.95 3.58
CA ILE A 161 -7.31 -12.84 4.20
C ILE A 161 -6.20 -12.00 4.82
N ILE A 162 -6.13 -11.98 6.15
CA ILE A 162 -5.08 -11.27 6.89
C ILE A 162 -3.96 -12.25 7.25
N VAL A 163 -2.75 -11.94 6.78
CA VAL A 163 -1.53 -12.68 7.09
C VAL A 163 -0.62 -11.74 7.90
N SER A 164 -0.58 -11.94 9.22
CA SER A 164 0.36 -11.24 10.11
C SER A 164 1.77 -11.80 9.94
N LEU A 165 2.74 -10.94 9.64
CA LEU A 165 4.10 -11.30 9.28
C LEU A 165 5.06 -11.15 10.43
#